data_AF-A0A812KEN0-F1
#
_entry.id   AF-A0A812KEN0-F1
#
_cell.length_a   1.000
_cell.length_b   1.000
_cell.length_c   1.000
_cell.angle_alpha   90.00
_cell.angle_beta   90.00
_cell.angle_gamma   90.00
#
_symmetry.space_group_name_H-M   'P 1'
#
loop_
_entity.id
_entity.type
_entity.pdbx_description
1 polymer ?
#
loop_
_entity_poly.entity_id
_entity_poly.type
_entity_poly.pdbx_seq_one_letter_code
_entity_poly.pdbx_strand_id
1 'polypeptide(L)'
;MHRKPARSARSYGWVVLGALAGFTSPSFVAPLARLRATKSARFAGDKVQPVQPQTGEATGLAIVGAVLGPAVDAIHNQALLRYDLLPVSADLVGCGVARTSILVPPLLAVAYALLGSILPAAAASMIGSCNTKNLPLLSLDPQRRAILAVASTCIIIKASELLLTAGWNGPEALPVLMAMAFLQWASLDGRPFALFLALLAAIGGPLCELPLMWLGAWHYTAPDYWPLAYFGFGPASGAAWAGLSMTTGPCYFAVTTDAIALGRLFRKRQCA
;
A
#
# COMPACT_ATOMS: atom_id res chain seq x y z
N MET A 1 46.40 -15.85 30.03
CA MET A 1 46.10 -14.47 30.47
C MET A 1 45.70 -13.66 29.22
N HIS A 2 44.41 -13.53 28.89
CA HIS A 2 43.52 -12.40 29.28
C HIS A 2 44.16 -11.03 28.93
N ARG A 3 43.68 -10.20 28.01
CA ARG A 3 42.30 -9.71 27.78
C ARG A 3 42.03 -9.27 26.33
N LYS A 4 40.73 -9.29 25.97
CA LYS A 4 40.09 -8.76 24.74
C LYS A 4 39.88 -7.22 24.79
N PRO A 5 39.53 -6.57 23.65
CA PRO A 5 39.60 -5.12 23.45
C PRO A 5 38.36 -4.35 23.95
N ALA A 6 38.55 -3.08 24.32
CA ALA A 6 37.48 -2.17 24.73
C ALA A 6 36.80 -1.55 23.49
N ARG A 7 35.50 -1.81 23.33
CA ARG A 7 34.60 -1.10 22.41
C ARG A 7 34.03 0.13 23.13
N SER A 8 34.11 1.27 22.47
CA SER A 8 33.43 2.51 22.83
C SER A 8 31.93 2.38 22.56
N ALA A 9 31.12 2.50 23.62
CA ALA A 9 29.66 2.55 23.54
C ALA A 9 29.23 4.03 23.54
N ARG A 10 28.62 4.49 22.44
CA ARG A 10 27.88 5.76 22.43
C ARG A 10 26.48 5.50 22.97
N SER A 11 26.20 6.05 24.15
CA SER A 11 24.88 6.17 24.74
C SER A 11 24.09 7.29 24.04
N TYR A 12 23.01 6.96 23.34
CA TYR A 12 21.98 7.93 22.97
C TYR A 12 20.81 7.77 23.94
N GLY A 13 20.75 8.68 24.92
CA GLY A 13 19.59 8.86 25.78
C GLY A 13 18.52 9.63 25.01
N TRP A 14 17.35 9.03 24.82
CA TRP A 14 16.16 9.73 24.35
C TRP A 14 15.45 10.35 25.54
N VAL A 15 15.46 11.68 25.59
CA VAL A 15 14.53 12.49 26.39
C VAL A 15 13.25 12.59 25.58
N VAL A 16 12.18 11.95 26.05
CA VAL A 16 10.81 12.23 25.61
C VAL A 16 10.13 12.96 26.76
N LEU A 17 9.89 14.25 26.60
CA LEU A 17 9.11 15.04 27.54
C LEU A 17 8.29 16.09 26.80
N GLY A 18 6.97 15.89 26.84
CA GLY A 18 5.96 16.94 27.06
C GLY A 18 5.73 17.98 25.95
N ALA A 19 4.71 17.75 25.13
CA ALA A 19 3.97 18.83 24.48
C ALA A 19 2.46 18.59 24.62
N LEU A 20 1.96 18.81 25.85
CA LEU A 20 0.55 19.02 26.16
C LEU A 20 0.46 20.32 26.94
N ALA A 21 0.09 21.41 26.28
CA ALA A 21 -0.64 22.56 26.82
C ALA A 21 -0.49 23.77 25.86
N GLY A 22 -1.60 24.42 25.53
CA GLY A 22 -1.56 25.80 25.02
C GLY A 22 -2.39 26.10 23.78
N PHE A 23 -3.70 25.83 23.81
CA PHE A 23 -4.65 26.63 23.02
C PHE A 23 -5.85 26.95 23.91
N THR A 24 -5.76 28.06 24.63
CA THR A 24 -6.91 28.76 25.22
C THR A 24 -7.50 29.67 24.16
N SER A 25 -8.70 29.32 23.66
CA SER A 25 -9.55 30.25 22.90
C SER A 25 -10.68 30.77 23.78
N PRO A 26 -11.08 32.04 23.62
CA PRO A 26 -12.06 32.69 24.47
C PRO A 26 -13.49 32.30 24.11
N SER A 27 -14.30 32.35 25.16
CA SER A 27 -15.75 32.23 25.25
C SER A 27 -16.53 32.82 24.07
N PHE A 28 -17.31 31.97 23.39
CA PHE A 28 -18.51 32.39 22.66
C PHE A 28 -19.71 31.62 23.24
N VAL A 29 -20.51 32.33 24.04
CA VAL A 29 -21.82 31.89 24.48
C VAL A 29 -22.80 32.17 23.35
N ALA A 30 -23.40 31.11 22.81
CA ALA A 30 -24.57 31.20 21.94
C ALA A 30 -25.70 30.29 22.47
N PRO A 31 -26.97 30.66 22.25
CA PRO A 31 -28.07 30.24 23.10
C PRO A 31 -28.55 28.81 22.78
N LEU A 32 -28.92 28.09 23.84
CA LEU A 32 -29.62 26.81 23.83
C LEU A 32 -30.95 26.92 23.05
N ALA A 33 -30.88 26.65 21.74
CA ALA A 33 -32.05 26.40 20.91
C ALA A 33 -32.55 24.97 21.15
N ARG A 34 -33.73 24.88 21.77
CA ARG A 34 -34.66 23.74 21.87
C ARG A 34 -34.26 22.50 21.05
N LEU A 35 -33.70 21.50 21.73
CA LEU A 35 -33.71 20.10 21.28
C LEU A 35 -35.15 19.59 21.28
N ARG A 36 -35.83 19.74 20.14
CA ARG A 36 -37.06 19.02 19.85
C ARG A 36 -36.64 17.60 19.45
N ALA A 37 -36.88 16.65 20.35
CA ALA A 37 -36.72 15.23 20.08
C ALA A 37 -37.61 14.84 18.87
N THR A 38 -37.00 14.78 17.69
CA THR A 38 -37.62 14.18 16.51
C THR A 38 -37.40 12.68 16.60
N LYS A 39 -38.51 12.01 16.87
CA LYS A 39 -38.76 10.57 16.80
C LYS A 39 -37.73 9.80 15.97
N SER A 40 -37.08 8.85 16.66
CA SER A 40 -36.61 7.55 16.16
C SER A 40 -36.73 7.39 14.65
N ALA A 41 -35.62 7.60 13.95
CA ALA A 41 -35.46 7.16 12.58
C ALA A 41 -35.55 5.64 12.59
N ARG A 42 -36.72 5.13 12.20
CA ARG A 42 -36.90 3.74 11.82
C ARG A 42 -35.78 3.39 10.85
N PHE A 43 -34.95 2.41 11.23
CA PHE A 43 -34.17 1.60 10.31
C PHE A 43 -35.16 0.87 9.40
N ALA A 44 -35.68 1.59 8.40
CA ALA A 44 -36.25 0.96 7.24
C ALA A 44 -35.07 0.29 6.52
N GLY A 45 -34.99 -1.02 6.67
CA GLY A 45 -34.06 -1.84 5.92
C GLY A 45 -34.39 -1.74 4.45
N ASP A 46 -33.78 -0.77 3.77
CA ASP A 46 -33.47 -0.95 2.36
C ASP A 46 -32.64 -2.23 2.29
N LYS A 47 -33.17 -3.24 1.60
CA LYS A 47 -32.41 -4.44 1.28
C LYS A 47 -31.23 -3.97 0.42
N VAL A 48 -30.10 -3.71 1.08
CA VAL A 48 -28.81 -3.50 0.41
C VAL A 48 -28.56 -4.78 -0.36
N GLN A 49 -28.82 -4.76 -1.67
CA GLN A 49 -28.45 -5.90 -2.50
C GLN A 49 -26.94 -6.04 -2.39
N PRO A 50 -26.42 -7.27 -2.11
CA PRO A 50 -25.00 -7.50 -2.08
C PRO A 50 -24.43 -7.11 -3.44
N VAL A 51 -23.49 -6.16 -3.45
CA VAL A 51 -22.76 -5.80 -4.67
C VAL A 51 -21.88 -7.00 -5.02
N GLN A 52 -22.38 -7.87 -5.89
CA GLN A 52 -21.58 -8.99 -6.36
C GLN A 52 -20.48 -8.45 -7.29
N PRO A 53 -19.22 -8.88 -7.10
CA PRO A 53 -18.16 -8.55 -8.04
C PRO A 53 -18.56 -9.10 -9.42
N GLN A 54 -18.62 -8.22 -10.42
CA GLN A 54 -18.92 -8.66 -11.78
C GLN A 54 -17.71 -9.40 -12.33
N THR A 55 -17.93 -10.58 -12.90
CA THR A 55 -16.87 -11.47 -13.41
C THR A 55 -15.96 -10.77 -14.42
N GLY A 56 -16.50 -9.86 -15.23
CA GLY A 56 -15.71 -9.07 -16.18
C GLY A 56 -14.79 -8.04 -15.54
N GLU A 57 -15.14 -7.47 -14.38
CA GLU A 57 -14.30 -6.49 -13.67
C GLU A 57 -13.04 -7.17 -13.13
N ALA A 58 -13.22 -8.28 -12.41
CA ALA A 58 -12.12 -9.07 -11.87
C ALA A 58 -11.22 -9.64 -12.98
N THR A 59 -11.80 -10.09 -14.09
CA THR A 59 -11.03 -10.57 -15.26
C THR A 59 -10.19 -9.46 -15.89
N GLY A 60 -10.78 -8.27 -16.10
CA GLY A 60 -10.05 -7.12 -16.64
C GLY A 60 -8.89 -6.70 -15.73
N LEU A 61 -9.11 -6.68 -14.42
CA LEU A 61 -8.06 -6.42 -13.43
C LEU A 61 -6.98 -7.50 -13.42
N ALA A 62 -7.35 -8.78 -13.54
CA ALA A 62 -6.39 -9.87 -13.59
C ALA A 62 -5.47 -9.76 -14.82
N ILE A 63 -6.02 -9.40 -15.98
CA ILE A 63 -5.24 -9.16 -17.19
C ILE A 63 -4.30 -7.96 -17.02
N VAL A 64 -4.81 -6.85 -16.46
CA VAL A 64 -3.96 -5.67 -16.18
C VAL A 64 -2.85 -6.04 -15.21
N GLY A 65 -3.16 -6.74 -14.12
CA GLY A 65 -2.16 -7.21 -13.15
C GLY A 65 -1.12 -8.12 -13.79
N ALA A 66 -1.52 -9.05 -14.65
CA ALA A 66 -0.61 -9.97 -15.34
C ALA A 66 0.32 -9.27 -16.34
N VAL A 67 -0.13 -8.17 -16.97
CA VAL A 67 0.62 -7.49 -18.04
C VAL A 67 1.38 -6.28 -17.53
N LEU A 68 0.67 -5.37 -16.85
CA LEU A 68 1.25 -4.12 -16.34
C LEU A 68 2.02 -4.35 -15.04
N GLY A 69 1.55 -5.28 -14.21
CA GLY A 69 2.18 -5.59 -12.92
C GLY A 69 3.67 -5.93 -13.05
N PRO A 70 4.09 -6.88 -13.92
CA PRO A 70 5.49 -7.19 -14.14
C PRO A 70 6.33 -6.00 -14.61
N ALA A 71 5.75 -5.06 -15.35
CA ALA A 71 6.45 -3.85 -15.76
C ALA A 71 6.69 -2.90 -14.57
N VAL A 72 5.69 -2.75 -13.70
CA VAL A 72 5.80 -1.98 -12.44
C VAL A 72 6.80 -2.64 -11.48
N ASP A 73 6.74 -3.96 -11.37
CA ASP A 73 7.65 -4.79 -10.57
C ASP A 73 9.10 -4.71 -11.06
N ALA A 74 9.32 -4.73 -12.38
CA ALA A 74 10.63 -4.56 -12.97
C ALA A 74 11.25 -3.18 -12.73
N ILE A 75 10.42 -2.15 -12.53
CA ILE A 75 10.87 -0.82 -12.07
C ILE A 75 11.29 -0.87 -10.60
N HIS A 76 10.56 -1.62 -9.77
CA HIS A 76 10.81 -1.74 -8.32
C HIS A 76 12.14 -2.44 -7.99
N ASN A 77 12.46 -3.49 -8.75
CA ASN A 77 13.41 -4.52 -8.34
C ASN A 77 14.78 -4.45 -9.02
N GLN A 78 15.18 -3.24 -9.42
CA GLN A 78 16.50 -3.03 -10.02
C GLN A 78 17.63 -3.13 -8.99
N ALA A 79 17.38 -2.76 -7.73
CA ALA A 79 18.39 -2.70 -6.67
C ALA A 79 18.08 -3.50 -5.38
N LEU A 80 16.79 -3.73 -5.09
CA LEU A 80 16.35 -4.15 -3.75
C LEU A 80 16.00 -5.64 -3.61
N LEU A 81 15.52 -6.24 -4.69
CA LEU A 81 15.03 -7.62 -4.73
C LEU A 81 15.82 -8.44 -5.73
N ARG A 82 16.09 -9.69 -5.39
CA ARG A 82 16.72 -10.66 -6.28
C ARG A 82 15.82 -11.87 -6.44
N TYR A 83 15.49 -12.18 -7.70
CA TYR A 83 14.73 -13.38 -8.04
C TYR A 83 15.65 -14.57 -8.21
N ASP A 84 15.37 -15.63 -7.47
CA ASP A 84 16.13 -16.87 -7.48
C ASP A 84 15.43 -17.96 -8.30
N LEU A 85 14.08 -17.91 -8.36
CA LEU A 85 13.27 -18.86 -9.10
C LEU A 85 12.66 -18.25 -10.37
N LEU A 86 12.91 -18.91 -11.51
CA LEU A 86 12.46 -18.50 -12.84
C LEU A 86 12.72 -17.01 -13.16
N PRO A 87 13.95 -16.49 -12.93
CA PRO A 87 14.26 -15.09 -13.17
C PRO A 87 14.17 -14.74 -14.65
N VAL A 88 13.60 -13.58 -14.93
CA VAL A 88 13.56 -12.97 -16.26
C VAL A 88 14.26 -11.63 -16.15
N SER A 89 15.17 -11.39 -17.09
CA SER A 89 15.85 -10.10 -17.19
C SER A 89 15.82 -9.60 -18.62
N ALA A 90 15.61 -8.30 -18.77
CA ALA A 90 15.64 -7.62 -20.06
C ALA A 90 16.42 -6.32 -19.91
N ASP A 91 17.32 -6.06 -20.84
CA ASP A 91 18.04 -4.79 -20.89
C ASP A 91 17.10 -3.71 -21.46
N LEU A 92 16.72 -2.74 -20.63
CA LEU A 92 15.95 -1.60 -21.09
C LEU A 92 16.94 -0.54 -21.56
N VAL A 93 16.98 -0.33 -22.88
CA VAL A 93 17.86 0.64 -23.54
C VAL A 93 17.80 2.00 -22.83
N GLY A 94 18.87 2.36 -22.13
CA GLY A 94 19.02 3.64 -21.42
C GLY A 94 18.38 3.72 -20.03
N CYS A 95 17.68 2.68 -19.56
CA CYS A 95 16.97 2.66 -18.26
C CYS A 95 17.44 1.55 -17.30
N GLY A 96 18.47 0.79 -17.68
CA GLY A 96 19.05 -0.30 -16.88
C GLY A 96 18.38 -1.65 -17.11
N VAL A 97 18.76 -2.64 -16.31
CA VAL A 97 18.24 -4.01 -16.45
C VAL A 97 16.95 -4.18 -15.65
N ALA A 98 15.84 -4.37 -16.35
CA ALA A 98 14.59 -4.84 -15.76
C ALA A 98 14.76 -6.28 -15.28
N ARG A 99 14.38 -6.56 -14.03
CA ARG A 99 14.40 -7.90 -13.45
C ARG A 99 13.04 -8.23 -12.84
N THR A 100 12.51 -9.40 -13.18
CA THR A 100 11.27 -9.95 -12.62
C THR A 100 11.37 -11.48 -12.59
N SER A 101 10.27 -12.18 -12.30
CA SER A 101 10.16 -13.65 -12.37
C SER A 101 8.89 -14.05 -13.13
N ILE A 102 8.91 -15.21 -13.78
CA ILE A 102 7.71 -15.80 -14.40
C ILE A 102 6.59 -16.04 -13.36
N LEU A 103 6.92 -16.09 -12.07
CA LEU A 103 5.95 -16.17 -10.98
C LEU A 103 5.19 -14.87 -10.73
N VAL A 104 5.75 -13.72 -11.12
CA VAL A 104 5.17 -12.40 -10.83
C VAL A 104 3.85 -12.16 -11.59
N PRO A 105 3.73 -12.38 -12.91
CA PRO A 105 2.49 -12.19 -13.65
C PRO A 105 1.24 -12.85 -13.02
N PRO A 106 1.23 -14.18 -12.71
CA PRO A 106 0.06 -14.80 -12.12
C PRO A 106 -0.25 -14.28 -10.70
N LEU A 107 0.78 -13.95 -9.90
CA LEU A 107 0.59 -13.38 -8.57
C LEU A 107 -0.06 -12.00 -8.63
N LEU A 108 0.40 -11.13 -9.54
CA LEU A 108 -0.16 -9.80 -9.72
C LEU A 108 -1.54 -9.82 -10.38
N ALA A 109 -1.83 -10.81 -11.23
CA ALA A 109 -3.18 -11.04 -11.73
C ALA A 109 -4.18 -11.25 -10.58
N VAL A 110 -3.83 -12.15 -9.65
CA VAL A 110 -4.64 -12.42 -8.46
C VAL A 110 -4.72 -11.20 -7.54
N ALA A 111 -3.60 -10.54 -7.28
CA ALA A 111 -3.55 -9.36 -6.42
C ALA A 111 -4.43 -8.21 -6.95
N TYR A 112 -4.36 -7.90 -8.25
CA TYR A 112 -5.17 -6.83 -8.84
C TYR A 112 -6.67 -7.16 -8.81
N ALA A 113 -7.05 -8.41 -9.11
CA ALA A 113 -8.45 -8.83 -9.01
C ALA A 113 -8.99 -8.76 -7.58
N LEU A 114 -8.17 -9.18 -6.60
CA LEU A 114 -8.51 -9.12 -5.18
C LEU A 114 -8.65 -7.68 -4.67
N LEU A 115 -7.62 -6.86 -4.87
CA LEU A 115 -7.55 -5.49 -4.33
C LEU A 115 -8.49 -4.54 -5.06
N GLY A 116 -8.63 -4.69 -6.38
CA GLY A 116 -9.42 -3.78 -7.21
C GLY A 116 -10.91 -4.08 -7.27
N SER A 117 -11.30 -5.34 -7.06
CA SER A 117 -12.69 -5.78 -7.22
C SER A 117 -13.25 -6.53 -6.01
N ILE A 118 -12.64 -7.66 -5.63
CA ILE A 118 -13.24 -8.59 -4.66
C ILE A 118 -13.30 -7.99 -3.26
N LEU A 119 -12.19 -7.47 -2.73
CA LEU A 119 -12.13 -6.87 -1.39
C LEU A 119 -12.98 -5.59 -1.30
N PRO A 120 -12.97 -4.67 -2.28
CA PRO A 120 -13.89 -3.55 -2.29
C PRO A 120 -15.36 -3.94 -2.31
N ALA A 121 -15.74 -4.98 -3.08
CA ALA A 121 -17.12 -5.47 -3.14
C ALA A 121 -17.54 -6.12 -1.82
N ALA A 122 -16.70 -7.01 -1.28
CA ALA A 122 -16.94 -7.68 0.00
C ALA A 122 -17.16 -6.65 1.11
N ALA A 123 -16.29 -5.64 1.20
CA ALA A 123 -16.44 -4.64 2.24
C ALA A 123 -17.63 -3.69 2.03
N ALA A 124 -17.98 -3.34 0.79
CA ALA A 124 -19.21 -2.61 0.51
C ALA A 124 -20.45 -3.38 0.97
N SER A 125 -20.43 -4.71 0.88
CA SER A 125 -21.51 -5.57 1.39
C SER A 125 -21.58 -5.63 2.92
N MET A 126 -20.43 -5.56 3.61
CA MET A 126 -20.36 -5.66 5.08
C MET A 126 -20.68 -4.35 5.80
N ILE A 127 -20.19 -3.23 5.27
CA ILE A 127 -20.23 -1.92 5.95
C ILE A 127 -21.46 -1.10 5.49
N GLY A 128 -22.20 -1.60 4.50
CA GLY A 128 -23.21 -0.83 3.80
C GLY A 128 -22.59 0.23 2.90
N SER A 129 -23.37 0.83 2.01
CA SER A 129 -22.91 1.86 1.07
C SER A 129 -22.58 3.21 1.75
N CYS A 130 -21.93 3.19 2.92
CA CYS A 130 -21.47 4.32 3.74
C CYS A 130 -20.39 5.18 3.06
N ASN A 131 -20.26 5.10 1.74
CA ASN A 131 -19.27 5.80 0.94
C ASN A 131 -19.85 7.09 0.35
N THR A 132 -20.71 7.78 1.10
CA THR A 132 -21.55 8.82 0.50
C THR A 132 -20.88 10.17 0.38
N LYS A 133 -19.85 10.55 1.17
CA LYS A 133 -19.13 11.81 0.94
C LYS A 133 -17.68 11.77 1.44
N ASN A 134 -16.74 11.62 0.51
CA ASN A 134 -15.51 12.41 0.44
C ASN A 134 -15.10 12.47 -1.03
N LEU A 135 -14.92 13.70 -1.51
CA LEU A 135 -14.51 14.00 -2.87
C LEU A 135 -12.98 13.95 -2.88
N PRO A 136 -12.36 13.12 -3.73
CA PRO A 136 -10.91 13.19 -3.93
C PRO A 136 -10.48 14.64 -4.14
N LEU A 137 -9.26 15.02 -3.70
CA LEU A 137 -8.80 16.41 -3.87
C LEU A 137 -8.87 16.85 -5.35
N LEU A 138 -8.73 15.89 -6.27
CA LEU A 138 -8.93 16.09 -7.69
C LEU A 138 -10.25 15.49 -8.18
N SER A 139 -11.10 16.35 -8.74
CA SER A 139 -12.31 15.92 -9.47
C SER A 139 -11.92 15.50 -10.89
N LEU A 140 -11.74 14.20 -11.09
CA LEU A 140 -11.34 13.60 -12.35
C LEU A 140 -12.37 12.57 -12.82
N ASP A 141 -12.49 12.41 -14.14
CA ASP A 141 -13.19 11.27 -14.70
C ASP A 141 -12.45 9.96 -14.39
N PRO A 142 -13.14 8.80 -14.42
CA PRO A 142 -12.52 7.53 -14.03
C PRO A 142 -11.31 7.12 -14.84
N GLN A 143 -11.23 7.48 -16.13
CA GLN A 143 -10.10 7.10 -16.99
C GLN A 143 -8.86 7.90 -16.60
N ARG A 144 -8.97 9.23 -16.48
CA ARG A 144 -7.85 10.07 -16.01
C ARG A 144 -7.41 9.69 -14.59
N ARG A 145 -8.36 9.39 -13.71
CA ARG A 145 -8.05 8.90 -12.35
C ARG A 145 -7.23 7.60 -12.38
N ALA A 146 -7.64 6.61 -13.17
CA ALA A 146 -6.93 5.34 -13.27
C ALA A 146 -5.52 5.51 -13.84
N ILE A 147 -5.37 6.32 -14.90
CA ILE A 147 -4.05 6.62 -15.49
C ILE A 147 -3.14 7.29 -14.45
N LEU A 148 -3.63 8.32 -13.76
CA LEU A 148 -2.84 9.01 -12.75
C LEU A 148 -2.53 8.11 -11.54
N ALA A 149 -3.43 7.20 -11.17
CA ALA A 149 -3.18 6.25 -10.09
C ALA A 149 -2.03 5.30 -10.45
N VAL A 150 -2.09 4.67 -11.62
CA VAL A 150 -0.99 3.82 -12.12
C VAL A 150 0.32 4.61 -12.23
N ALA A 151 0.30 5.80 -12.84
CA ALA A 151 1.50 6.60 -13.03
C ALA A 151 2.13 7.01 -11.69
N SER A 152 1.32 7.43 -10.72
CA SER A 152 1.80 7.77 -9.37
C SER A 152 2.31 6.54 -8.61
N THR A 153 1.71 5.36 -8.78
CA THR A 153 2.26 4.12 -8.22
C THR A 153 3.65 3.84 -8.79
N CYS A 154 3.85 3.94 -10.11
CA CYS A 154 5.18 3.77 -10.71
C CYS A 154 6.20 4.77 -10.14
N ILE A 155 5.79 6.02 -9.91
CA ILE A 155 6.65 7.05 -9.32
C ILE A 155 7.01 6.69 -7.87
N ILE A 156 6.05 6.26 -7.05
CA ILE A 156 6.28 5.87 -5.65
C ILE A 156 7.22 4.67 -5.58
N ILE A 157 7.01 3.67 -6.43
CA ILE A 157 7.85 2.48 -6.52
C ILE A 157 9.26 2.81 -7.01
N LYS A 158 9.41 3.69 -8.01
CA LYS A 158 10.75 4.12 -8.42
C LYS A 158 11.42 4.97 -7.34
N ALA A 159 10.66 5.78 -6.62
CA ALA A 159 11.17 6.59 -5.52
C ALA A 159 11.71 5.73 -4.37
N SER A 160 11.11 4.58 -4.08
CA SER A 160 11.62 3.67 -3.03
C SER A 160 13.02 3.17 -3.36
N GLU A 161 13.24 2.74 -4.61
CA GLU A 161 14.56 2.36 -5.11
C GLU A 161 15.54 3.53 -5.10
N LEU A 162 15.14 4.72 -5.59
CA LEU A 162 16.00 5.89 -5.66
C LEU A 162 16.45 6.39 -4.28
N LEU A 163 15.57 6.37 -3.28
CA LEU A 163 15.93 6.75 -1.92
C LEU A 163 16.98 5.81 -1.33
N LEU A 164 16.75 4.49 -1.45
CA LEU A 164 17.67 3.49 -0.91
C LEU A 164 19.01 3.47 -1.64
N THR A 165 19.01 3.65 -2.97
CA THR A 165 20.25 3.78 -3.77
C THR A 165 21.00 5.08 -3.49
N ALA A 166 20.30 6.15 -3.09
CA ALA A 166 20.90 7.39 -2.59
C ALA A 166 21.48 7.27 -1.17
N GLY A 167 21.40 6.08 -0.54
CA GLY A 167 22.00 5.80 0.77
C GLY A 167 21.06 6.03 1.96
N TRP A 168 19.77 6.30 1.72
CA TRP A 168 18.79 6.35 2.80
C TRP A 168 18.55 4.95 3.34
N ASN A 169 18.27 4.83 4.64
CA ASN A 169 17.79 3.59 5.23
C ASN A 169 16.24 3.51 5.22
N GLY A 170 15.67 2.33 5.46
CA GLY A 170 14.21 2.15 5.46
C GLY A 170 13.46 3.09 6.40
N PRO A 171 13.88 3.29 7.67
CA PRO A 171 13.25 4.26 8.57
C PRO A 171 13.22 5.71 8.05
N GLU A 172 14.27 6.15 7.33
CA GLU A 172 14.32 7.49 6.71
C GLU A 172 13.42 7.58 5.48
N ALA A 173 13.40 6.54 4.63
CA ALA A 173 12.62 6.52 3.38
C ALA A 173 11.12 6.34 3.64
N LEU A 174 10.75 5.59 4.68
CA LEU A 174 9.36 5.25 5.01
C LEU A 174 8.43 6.46 5.12
N PRO A 175 8.71 7.51 5.92
CA PRO A 175 7.79 8.65 6.03
C PRO A 175 7.60 9.40 4.71
N VAL A 176 8.63 9.49 3.87
CA VAL A 176 8.54 10.13 2.54
C VAL A 176 7.61 9.32 1.63
N LEU A 177 7.84 8.01 1.53
CA LEU A 177 7.03 7.12 0.69
C LEU A 177 5.59 7.03 1.19
N MET A 178 5.37 6.97 2.51
CA MET A 178 4.03 7.00 3.10
C MET A 178 3.32 8.32 2.81
N ALA A 179 4.01 9.46 2.87
CA ALA A 179 3.43 10.75 2.51
C ALA A 179 3.01 10.77 1.03
N MET A 180 3.84 10.26 0.12
CA MET A 180 3.50 10.15 -1.30
C MET A 180 2.31 9.23 -1.54
N ALA A 181 2.27 8.06 -0.92
CA ALA A 181 1.18 7.10 -1.04
C ALA A 181 -0.14 7.66 -0.45
N PHE A 182 -0.07 8.36 0.69
CA PHE A 182 -1.21 9.04 1.28
C PHE A 182 -1.71 10.18 0.38
N LEU A 183 -0.82 10.98 -0.20
CA LEU A 183 -1.18 12.02 -1.17
C LEU A 183 -1.84 11.42 -2.41
N GLN A 184 -1.34 10.31 -2.94
CA GLN A 184 -1.99 9.58 -4.03
C GLN A 184 -3.42 9.21 -3.67
N TRP A 185 -3.63 8.57 -2.50
CA TRP A 185 -4.98 8.24 -2.03
C TRP A 185 -5.86 9.49 -1.87
N ALA A 186 -5.38 10.52 -1.19
CA ALA A 186 -6.14 11.73 -0.91
C ALA A 186 -6.53 12.45 -2.22
N SER A 187 -5.61 12.53 -3.17
CA SER A 187 -5.82 13.20 -4.45
C SER A 187 -6.72 12.43 -5.40
N LEU A 188 -6.65 11.10 -5.43
CA LEU A 188 -7.29 10.29 -6.46
C LEU A 188 -8.54 9.54 -5.99
N ASP A 189 -8.59 9.10 -4.73
CA ASP A 189 -9.71 8.33 -4.19
C ASP A 189 -10.45 9.09 -3.07
N GLY A 190 -9.73 9.47 -2.01
CA GLY A 190 -10.23 10.24 -0.87
C GLY A 190 -11.21 9.48 0.03
N ARG A 191 -11.58 8.24 -0.30
CA ARG A 191 -12.56 7.46 0.46
C ARG A 191 -11.89 6.75 1.64
N PRO A 192 -12.41 6.91 2.89
CA PRO A 192 -11.84 6.27 4.07
C PRO A 192 -11.73 4.75 3.96
N PHE A 193 -12.66 4.12 3.26
CA PHE A 193 -12.63 2.69 3.06
C PHE A 193 -11.46 2.24 2.15
N ALA A 194 -11.18 3.01 1.08
CA ALA A 194 -10.01 2.74 0.23
C ALA A 194 -8.70 2.92 1.02
N LEU A 195 -8.66 3.92 1.92
CA LEU A 195 -7.53 4.11 2.84
C LEU A 195 -7.33 2.89 3.73
N PHE A 196 -8.41 2.37 4.33
CA PHE A 196 -8.34 1.19 5.18
C PHE A 196 -7.80 -0.03 4.44
N LEU A 197 -8.29 -0.32 3.23
CA LEU A 197 -7.74 -1.41 2.41
C LEU A 197 -6.27 -1.19 2.06
N ALA A 198 -5.89 0.03 1.67
CA ALA A 198 -4.52 0.36 1.33
C ALA A 198 -3.57 0.21 2.53
N LEU A 199 -4.02 0.58 3.74
CA LEU A 199 -3.27 0.35 4.98
C LEU A 199 -3.14 -1.14 5.33
N LEU A 200 -4.22 -1.92 5.15
CA LEU A 200 -4.15 -3.37 5.32
C LEU A 200 -3.16 -4.00 4.33
N ALA A 201 -3.20 -3.59 3.07
CA ALA A 201 -2.27 -4.08 2.06
C ALA A 201 -0.82 -3.62 2.31
N ALA A 202 -0.60 -2.44 2.88
CA ALA A 202 0.74 -1.97 3.25
C ALA A 202 1.43 -2.87 4.29
N ILE A 203 0.65 -3.63 5.06
CA ILE A 203 1.15 -4.60 6.03
C ILE A 203 1.06 -6.02 5.47
N GLY A 204 -0.12 -6.41 5.00
CA GLY A 204 -0.41 -7.75 4.51
C GLY A 204 0.34 -8.10 3.23
N GLY A 205 0.51 -7.16 2.31
CA GLY A 205 1.23 -7.34 1.05
C GLY A 205 2.66 -7.84 1.26
N PRO A 206 3.51 -7.11 2.00
CA PRO A 206 4.85 -7.57 2.33
C PRO A 206 4.85 -8.93 3.06
N LEU A 207 3.94 -9.14 4.01
CA LEU A 207 3.85 -10.42 4.74
C LEU A 207 3.47 -11.60 3.84
N CYS A 208 2.66 -11.37 2.79
CA CYS A 208 2.31 -12.39 1.81
C CYS A 208 3.50 -12.84 0.95
N GLU A 209 4.62 -12.13 0.95
CA GLU A 209 5.84 -12.58 0.28
C GLU A 209 6.58 -13.67 1.08
N LEU A 210 6.41 -13.77 2.40
CA LEU A 210 7.17 -14.69 3.25
C LEU A 210 7.09 -16.16 2.81
N PRO A 211 5.93 -16.73 2.41
CA PRO A 211 5.87 -18.10 1.89
C PRO A 211 6.69 -18.28 0.61
N LEU A 212 6.73 -17.27 -0.26
CA LEU A 212 7.47 -17.32 -1.52
C LEU A 212 8.98 -17.22 -1.26
N MET A 213 9.39 -16.38 -0.32
CA MET A 213 10.77 -16.32 0.16
C MET A 213 11.21 -17.62 0.83
N TRP A 214 10.35 -18.24 1.64
CA TRP A 214 10.61 -19.54 2.25
C TRP A 214 10.81 -20.66 1.21
N LEU A 215 10.07 -20.60 0.10
CA LEU A 215 10.24 -21.49 -1.05
C LEU A 215 11.45 -21.13 -1.93
N GLY A 216 12.22 -20.10 -1.58
CA GLY A 216 13.39 -19.65 -2.33
C GLY A 216 13.03 -18.99 -3.66
N ALA A 217 11.87 -18.34 -3.76
CA ALA A 217 11.48 -17.65 -4.99
C ALA A 217 12.31 -16.37 -5.22
N TRP A 218 12.57 -15.62 -4.15
CA TRP A 218 13.38 -14.41 -4.14
C TRP A 218 13.79 -14.01 -2.71
N HIS A 219 14.73 -13.08 -2.63
CA HIS A 219 15.13 -12.44 -1.38
C HIS A 219 15.43 -10.94 -1.55
N TYR A 220 15.25 -10.17 -0.47
CA TYR A 220 15.68 -8.78 -0.40
C TYR A 220 17.17 -8.69 -0.08
N THR A 221 17.87 -7.75 -0.72
CA THR A 221 19.32 -7.56 -0.54
C THR A 221 19.69 -6.83 0.75
N ALA A 222 18.77 -6.01 1.27
CA ALA A 222 18.93 -5.25 2.50
C ALA A 222 17.61 -5.26 3.31
N PRO A 223 17.26 -6.38 3.95
CA PRO A 223 16.00 -6.51 4.67
C PRO A 223 16.03 -5.76 6.01
N ASP A 224 14.99 -4.96 6.26
CA ASP A 224 14.85 -4.12 7.45
C ASP A 224 13.39 -4.01 7.96
N TYR A 225 12.46 -4.80 7.42
CA TYR A 225 11.01 -4.65 7.66
C TYR A 225 10.59 -4.68 9.13
N TRP A 226 10.02 -3.57 9.58
CA TRP A 226 9.19 -3.48 10.77
C TRP A 226 7.74 -3.88 10.45
N PRO A 227 7.04 -4.68 11.28
CA PRO A 227 7.35 -5.00 12.69
C PRO A 227 8.25 -6.23 12.90
N LEU A 228 8.54 -7.03 11.88
CA LEU A 228 9.26 -8.30 12.05
C LEU A 228 10.66 -8.12 12.66
N ALA A 229 11.42 -7.14 12.15
CA ALA A 229 12.74 -6.82 12.67
C ALA A 229 12.72 -6.44 14.16
N TYR A 230 11.64 -5.81 14.64
CA TYR A 230 11.49 -5.46 16.06
C TYR A 230 11.30 -6.69 16.96
N PHE A 231 10.59 -7.71 16.48
CA PHE A 231 10.45 -8.99 17.19
C PHE A 231 11.63 -9.94 16.98
N GLY A 232 12.72 -9.44 16.39
CA GLY A 232 13.91 -10.23 16.06
C GLY A 232 13.70 -11.18 14.89
N PHE A 233 12.55 -11.18 14.20
CA PHE A 233 12.33 -12.03 13.03
C PHE A 233 13.06 -11.44 11.83
N GLY A 234 13.98 -12.22 11.25
CA GLY A 234 14.73 -11.80 10.07
C GLY A 234 15.99 -12.65 9.88
N PRO A 235 16.94 -12.23 9.02
CA PRO A 235 18.22 -12.93 8.91
C PRO A 235 18.98 -12.93 10.24
N ALA A 236 18.76 -11.91 11.07
CA ALA A 236 19.37 -11.76 12.40
C ALA A 236 18.88 -12.80 13.43
N SER A 237 17.70 -13.42 13.28
CA SER A 237 17.26 -14.55 14.14
C SER A 237 17.77 -15.91 13.67
N GLY A 238 18.57 -15.96 12.60
CA GLY A 238 18.96 -17.22 11.95
C GLY A 238 17.96 -17.70 10.89
N ALA A 239 16.85 -16.99 10.67
CA ALA A 239 15.97 -17.20 9.53
C ALA A 239 16.50 -16.43 8.32
N ALA A 240 17.63 -16.89 7.74
CA ALA A 240 18.33 -16.20 6.65
C ALA A 240 17.45 -15.91 5.41
N TRP A 241 16.42 -16.73 5.18
CA TRP A 241 15.45 -16.57 4.10
C TRP A 241 14.40 -15.49 4.39
N ALA A 242 14.14 -15.18 5.66
CA ALA A 242 13.08 -14.29 6.08
C ALA A 242 13.62 -12.88 6.15
N GLY A 243 13.29 -12.04 5.17
CA GLY A 243 13.77 -10.66 5.15
C GLY A 243 12.99 -9.81 4.17
N LEU A 244 12.16 -8.92 4.68
CA LEU A 244 11.39 -7.96 3.87
C LEU A 244 12.02 -6.57 3.98
N SER A 245 11.70 -5.64 3.08
CA SER A 245 12.08 -4.22 3.20
C SER A 245 10.94 -3.36 3.74
N MET A 246 11.22 -2.41 4.63
CA MET A 246 10.23 -1.44 5.14
C MET A 246 9.56 -0.61 4.04
N THR A 247 10.27 -0.40 2.93
CA THR A 247 9.81 0.45 1.82
C THR A 247 8.72 -0.21 0.96
N THR A 248 8.50 -1.52 1.12
CA THR A 248 7.51 -2.27 0.33
C THR A 248 6.08 -1.97 0.78
N GLY A 249 5.87 -1.64 2.06
CA GLY A 249 4.56 -1.29 2.58
C GLY A 249 3.91 -0.11 1.85
N PRO A 250 4.56 1.06 1.75
CA PRO A 250 4.09 2.17 0.92
C PRO A 250 3.82 1.78 -0.55
N CYS A 251 4.59 0.86 -1.11
CA CYS A 251 4.39 0.39 -2.50
C CYS A 251 3.09 -0.42 -2.62
N TYR A 252 2.82 -1.34 -1.69
CA TYR A 252 1.56 -2.08 -1.64
C TYR A 252 0.35 -1.18 -1.36
N PHE A 253 0.53 -0.12 -0.56
CA PHE A 253 -0.48 0.92 -0.38
C PHE A 253 -0.83 1.56 -1.73
N ALA A 254 0.18 1.97 -2.49
CA ALA A 254 0.02 2.65 -3.77
C ALA A 254 -0.66 1.74 -4.81
N VAL A 255 -0.16 0.50 -4.95
CA VAL A 255 -0.76 -0.54 -5.82
C VAL A 255 -2.22 -0.78 -5.47
N THR A 256 -2.57 -0.81 -4.18
CA THR A 256 -3.97 -0.98 -3.77
C THR A 256 -4.84 0.19 -4.22
N THR A 257 -4.32 1.41 -4.11
CA THR A 257 -5.02 2.62 -4.56
C THR A 257 -5.24 2.61 -6.07
N ASP A 258 -4.26 2.20 -6.88
CA ASP A 258 -4.44 2.09 -8.33
C ASP A 258 -5.36 0.94 -8.75
N ALA A 259 -5.29 -0.21 -8.09
CA ALA A 259 -6.15 -1.35 -8.37
C ALA A 259 -7.62 -0.99 -8.13
N ILE A 260 -7.91 -0.26 -7.03
CA ILE A 260 -9.25 0.26 -6.74
C ILE A 260 -9.69 1.26 -7.82
N ALA A 261 -8.81 2.14 -8.29
CA ALA A 261 -9.13 3.09 -9.36
C ALA A 261 -9.45 2.38 -10.69
N LEU A 262 -8.66 1.36 -11.04
CA LEU A 262 -8.87 0.51 -12.22
C LEU A 262 -10.16 -0.30 -12.13
N GLY A 263 -10.47 -0.89 -10.96
CA GLY A 263 -11.72 -1.63 -10.75
C GLY A 263 -12.95 -0.77 -10.99
N ARG A 264 -12.91 0.49 -10.52
CA ARG A 264 -13.98 1.47 -10.80
C ARG A 264 -14.09 1.85 -12.27
N LEU A 265 -12.96 1.94 -12.99
CA LEU A 265 -12.96 2.18 -14.43
C LEU A 265 -13.63 1.04 -15.19
N PHE A 266 -13.30 -0.22 -14.87
CA PHE A 266 -13.90 -1.39 -15.49
C PHE A 266 -15.40 -1.51 -15.21
N ARG A 267 -15.82 -1.23 -13.96
CA ARG A 267 -17.24 -1.21 -13.59
C ARG A 267 -18.05 -0.20 -14.39
N LYS A 268 -17.52 1.02 -14.59
CA LYS A 268 -18.23 2.06 -15.38
C LYS A 268 -18.45 1.61 -16.83
N ARG A 269 -17.48 0.90 -17.43
CA ARG A 269 -17.58 0.43 -18.82
C ARG A 269 -18.60 -0.69 -19.02
N GLN A 270 -19.03 -1.38 -17.96
CA GLN A 270 -20.03 -2.45 -18.02
C GLN A 270 -21.47 -1.93 -17.88
N CYS A 271 -21.64 -0.69 -17.41
CA CYS A 271 -22.95 -0.05 -17.24
C CYS A 271 -23.26 1.00 -18.33
N ALA A 272 -22.35 1.20 -19.29
CA ALA A 272 -22.49 2.11 -20.43
C ALA A 272 -22.78 1.30 -21.70
#